data_AF-A0A8T5RI32-F1
#
_entry.id   AF-A0A8T5RI32-F1
#
_cell.length_a   1.000
_cell.length_b   1.000
_cell.length_c   1.000
_cell.angle_alpha   90.00
_cell.angle_beta   90.00
_cell.angle_gamma   90.00
#
_symmetry.space_group_name_H-M   'P 1'
#
loop_
_entity.id
_entity.type
_entity.pdbx_description
1 polymer ?
#
loop_
_entity_poly.entity_id
_entity_poly.type
_entity_poly.pdbx_seq_one_letter_code
_entity_poly.pdbx_strand_id
1 'polypeptide(L)'
;MSLTKPKLVKVCVFFATSIFILGLILAVIIAFLFGPESYSFWINYISDLGSFNYTPAPYILDFIAISTAILLLPLFSYFTKLLYQKPEVEKEGFWQIFHFIMRVLIIIGYVFLIFSAIGLFGIGLFSEDRTTELGLHLIFSFVVFGSFSFSAYFIGTVIILKKTPFIRVIGVFMICTTPSFAILFIINPEYLTREFIEWMVFLSICIWILSIDFIILKHLKHY
;
A
#
# COMPACT_ATOMS: atom_id res chain seq x y z
N MET A 1 -9.58 -15.27 -17.51
CA MET A 1 -8.20 -15.61 -17.12
C MET A 1 -8.06 -15.31 -15.62
N SER A 2 -7.72 -16.28 -14.75
CA SER A 2 -7.68 -16.02 -13.29
C SER A 2 -6.53 -15.07 -12.94
N LEU A 3 -6.83 -13.98 -12.20
CA LEU A 3 -5.86 -13.00 -11.70
C LEU A 3 -4.84 -13.62 -10.73
N THR A 4 -5.12 -14.80 -10.19
CA THR A 4 -4.28 -15.48 -9.18
C THR A 4 -3.32 -16.52 -9.75
N LYS A 5 -3.08 -16.51 -11.08
CA LYS A 5 -2.13 -17.44 -11.72
C LYS A 5 -0.70 -17.19 -11.19
N PRO A 6 0.02 -18.22 -10.67
CA PRO A 6 1.35 -18.06 -10.08
C PRO A 6 2.35 -17.27 -10.95
N LYS A 7 2.44 -17.60 -12.24
CA LYS A 7 3.33 -16.91 -13.19
C LYS A 7 2.99 -15.42 -13.34
N LEU A 8 1.70 -15.08 -13.41
CA LEU A 8 1.25 -13.69 -13.50
C LEU A 8 1.60 -12.93 -12.23
N VAL A 9 1.27 -13.49 -11.06
CA VAL A 9 1.54 -12.85 -9.76
C VAL A 9 3.03 -12.61 -9.57
N LYS A 10 3.89 -13.58 -9.92
CA LYS A 10 5.35 -13.43 -9.83
C LYS A 10 5.86 -12.24 -10.65
N VAL A 11 5.36 -12.11 -11.89
CA VAL A 11 5.68 -11.00 -12.78
C VAL A 11 5.16 -9.68 -12.18
N CYS A 12 3.92 -9.66 -11.71
CA CYS A 12 3.32 -8.47 -11.10
C CYS A 12 4.09 -8.00 -9.86
N VAL A 13 4.47 -8.90 -8.95
CA VAL A 13 5.29 -8.54 -7.78
C VAL A 13 6.62 -7.94 -8.22
N PHE A 14 7.35 -8.63 -9.11
CA PHE A 14 8.66 -8.16 -9.55
C PHE A 14 8.59 -6.76 -10.18
N PHE A 15 7.64 -6.54 -11.10
CA PHE A 15 7.49 -5.24 -11.75
C PHE A 15 6.92 -4.17 -10.81
N ALA A 16 5.92 -4.49 -9.98
CA ALA A 16 5.36 -3.53 -9.03
C ALA A 16 6.45 -3.03 -8.07
N THR A 17 7.19 -3.94 -7.42
CA THR A 17 8.27 -3.58 -6.51
C THR A 17 9.37 -2.79 -7.23
N SER A 18 9.79 -3.23 -8.43
CA SER A 18 10.90 -2.59 -9.14
C SER A 18 10.51 -1.19 -9.64
N ILE A 19 9.36 -1.06 -10.29
CA ILE A 19 8.88 0.24 -10.79
C ILE A 19 8.67 1.20 -9.62
N PHE A 20 8.04 0.74 -8.54
CA PHE A 20 7.73 1.59 -7.41
C PHE A 20 8.98 2.05 -6.66
N ILE A 21 9.85 1.13 -6.23
CA ILE A 21 11.02 1.48 -5.42
C ILE A 21 12.07 2.23 -6.24
N LEU A 22 12.44 1.71 -7.42
CA LEU A 22 13.45 2.37 -8.26
C LEU A 22 12.92 3.69 -8.81
N GLY A 23 11.65 3.73 -9.19
CA GLY A 23 11.00 4.94 -9.67
C GLY A 23 10.92 6.02 -8.59
N LEU A 24 10.53 5.67 -7.36
CA LEU A 24 10.47 6.64 -6.26
C LEU A 24 11.85 7.20 -5.91
N ILE A 25 12.86 6.32 -5.79
CA ILE A 25 14.23 6.75 -5.53
C ILE A 25 14.70 7.70 -6.64
N LEU A 26 14.42 7.36 -7.91
CA LEU A 26 14.76 8.22 -9.03
C LEU A 26 14.03 9.58 -8.96
N ALA A 27 12.73 9.59 -8.66
CA ALA A 27 11.95 10.82 -8.53
C ALA A 27 12.50 11.74 -7.43
N VAL A 28 12.84 11.17 -6.27
CA VAL A 28 13.46 11.92 -5.16
C VAL A 28 14.82 12.46 -5.56
N ILE A 29 15.68 11.66 -6.20
CA ILE A 29 17.00 12.11 -6.66
C ILE A 29 16.86 13.26 -7.66
N ILE A 30 15.90 13.15 -8.59
CA ILE A 30 15.64 14.20 -9.58
C ILE A 30 15.16 15.48 -8.90
N ALA A 31 14.20 15.40 -7.97
CA ALA A 31 13.71 16.55 -7.23
C ALA A 31 14.82 17.21 -6.39
N PHE A 32 15.64 16.40 -5.71
CA PHE A 32 16.70 16.91 -4.85
C PHE A 32 17.85 17.60 -5.61
N LEU A 33 18.25 17.05 -6.77
CA LEU A 33 19.42 17.55 -7.53
C LEU A 33 19.06 18.55 -8.63
N PHE A 34 17.87 18.42 -9.21
CA PHE A 34 17.46 19.16 -10.41
C PHE A 34 16.11 19.87 -10.24
N GLY A 35 15.51 19.81 -9.04
CA GLY A 35 14.28 20.52 -8.71
C GLY A 35 14.46 22.03 -8.80
N PRO A 36 13.46 22.78 -9.31
CA PRO A 36 13.49 24.24 -9.29
C PRO A 36 13.54 24.80 -7.87
N GLU A 37 12.84 24.14 -6.94
CA GLU A 37 12.86 24.41 -5.52
C GLU A 37 13.58 23.30 -4.74
N SER A 38 14.08 23.63 -3.55
CA SER A 38 14.77 22.66 -2.69
C SER A 38 13.77 21.63 -2.15
N TYR A 39 13.94 20.36 -2.55
CA TYR A 39 13.13 19.25 -2.06
C TYR A 39 13.77 18.57 -0.83
N SER A 40 12.98 18.30 0.21
CA SER A 40 13.42 17.54 1.39
C SER A 40 12.25 16.79 2.04
N PHE A 41 12.52 15.54 2.44
CA PHE A 41 11.58 14.67 3.16
C PHE A 41 10.98 15.28 4.44
N TRP A 42 11.66 16.26 5.05
CA TRP A 42 11.22 16.86 6.32
C TRP A 42 10.15 17.94 6.15
N ILE A 43 10.13 18.59 4.98
CA ILE A 43 9.38 19.83 4.73
C ILE A 43 8.54 19.78 3.45
N ASN A 44 8.59 18.68 2.70
CA ASN A 44 7.81 18.48 1.48
C ASN A 44 7.00 17.20 1.54
N TYR A 45 5.79 17.27 0.99
CA TYR A 45 4.91 16.12 0.80
C TYR A 45 5.51 15.14 -0.22
N ILE A 46 4.98 13.92 -0.24
CA ILE A 46 5.29 12.97 -1.30
C ILE A 46 4.67 13.44 -2.62
N SER A 47 3.46 14.02 -2.56
CA SER A 47 2.76 14.55 -3.74
C SER A 47 3.50 15.70 -4.41
N ASP A 48 4.36 16.42 -3.68
CA ASP A 48 5.23 17.46 -4.23
C ASP A 48 6.18 16.90 -5.30
N LEU A 49 6.53 15.60 -5.27
CA LEU A 49 7.28 14.94 -6.35
C LEU A 49 6.49 14.89 -7.68
N GLY A 50 5.18 15.06 -7.62
CA GLY A 50 4.27 15.19 -8.76
C GLY A 50 4.02 16.64 -9.18
N SER A 51 4.78 17.61 -8.65
CA SER A 51 4.69 19.02 -9.00
C SER A 51 5.92 19.54 -9.77
N PHE A 52 5.68 20.38 -10.77
CA PHE A 52 6.68 21.15 -11.51
C PHE A 52 7.45 22.14 -10.63
N ASN A 53 6.91 22.51 -9.46
CA ASN A 53 7.62 23.38 -8.51
C ASN A 53 8.86 22.67 -7.93
N TYR A 54 8.78 21.35 -7.74
CA TYR A 54 9.82 20.58 -7.07
C TYR A 54 10.53 19.59 -7.97
N THR A 55 9.94 19.18 -9.10
CA THR A 55 10.57 18.21 -9.99
C THR A 55 10.39 18.61 -11.46
N PRO A 56 11.45 18.57 -12.28
CA PRO A 56 11.36 18.87 -13.72
C PRO A 56 10.59 17.82 -14.54
N ALA A 57 10.36 16.63 -13.97
CA ALA A 57 9.68 15.52 -14.62
C ALA A 57 8.58 14.89 -13.72
N PRO A 58 7.52 15.63 -13.36
CA PRO A 58 6.50 15.19 -12.38
C PRO A 58 5.70 13.96 -12.84
N TYR A 59 5.60 13.77 -14.15
CA TYR A 59 4.98 12.60 -14.78
C TYR A 59 5.63 11.26 -14.40
N ILE A 60 6.85 11.26 -13.86
CA ILE A 60 7.51 10.06 -13.34
C ILE A 60 6.69 9.48 -12.18
N LEU A 61 6.28 10.31 -11.22
CA LEU A 61 5.47 9.87 -10.08
C LEU A 61 4.12 9.32 -10.55
N ASP A 62 3.49 10.00 -11.50
CA ASP A 62 2.21 9.61 -12.07
C ASP A 62 2.27 8.23 -12.73
N PHE A 63 3.31 8.01 -13.55
CA PHE A 63 3.55 6.73 -14.20
C PHE A 63 3.79 5.62 -13.17
N ILE A 64 4.59 5.89 -12.14
CA ILE A 64 4.86 4.93 -11.06
C ILE A 64 3.56 4.57 -10.35
N ALA A 65 2.75 5.55 -9.97
CA ALA A 65 1.51 5.34 -9.24
C ALA A 65 0.50 4.52 -10.07
N ILE A 66 0.25 4.92 -11.32
CA ILE A 66 -0.70 4.23 -12.21
C ILE A 66 -0.26 2.78 -12.50
N SER A 67 1.01 2.60 -12.90
CA SER A 67 1.51 1.26 -13.26
C SER A 67 1.55 0.33 -12.05
N THR A 68 1.99 0.84 -10.89
CA THR A 68 2.00 0.06 -9.64
C THR A 68 0.58 -0.31 -9.24
N ALA A 69 -0.37 0.61 -9.28
CA ALA A 69 -1.78 0.34 -8.95
C ALA A 69 -2.36 -0.84 -9.75
N ILE A 70 -2.11 -0.89 -11.06
CA ILE A 70 -2.56 -1.98 -11.93
C ILE A 70 -1.90 -3.31 -11.54
N LEU A 71 -0.58 -3.29 -11.30
CA LEU A 71 0.19 -4.49 -10.95
C LEU A 71 -0.12 -5.01 -9.54
N LEU A 72 -0.59 -4.14 -8.63
CA LEU A 72 -1.03 -4.53 -7.29
C LEU A 72 -2.33 -5.35 -7.32
N LEU A 73 -3.20 -5.22 -8.34
CA LEU A 73 -4.49 -5.93 -8.35
C LEU A 73 -4.33 -7.47 -8.33
N PRO A 74 -3.55 -8.11 -9.23
CA PRO A 74 -3.30 -9.56 -9.18
C PRO A 74 -2.62 -10.00 -7.87
N LEU A 75 -1.71 -9.17 -7.37
CA LEU A 75 -0.98 -9.39 -6.13
C LEU A 75 -1.93 -9.40 -4.93
N PHE A 76 -2.78 -8.39 -4.77
CA PHE A 76 -3.77 -8.32 -3.71
C PHE A 76 -4.74 -9.50 -3.76
N SER A 77 -5.23 -9.87 -4.95
CA SER A 77 -6.09 -11.06 -5.09
C SER A 77 -5.37 -12.35 -4.65
N TYR A 78 -4.09 -12.51 -5.00
CA TYR A 78 -3.31 -13.69 -4.61
C TYR A 78 -2.98 -13.70 -3.11
N PHE A 79 -2.61 -12.55 -2.55
CA PHE A 79 -2.38 -12.37 -1.12
C PHE A 79 -3.62 -12.77 -0.32
N THR A 80 -4.79 -12.24 -0.67
CA THR A 80 -6.07 -12.58 -0.04
C THR A 80 -6.41 -14.07 -0.19
N LYS A 81 -6.10 -14.68 -1.35
CA LYS A 81 -6.28 -16.13 -1.55
C LYS A 81 -5.42 -16.96 -0.59
N LEU A 82 -4.17 -16.55 -0.31
CA LEU A 82 -3.31 -17.22 0.67
C LEU A 82 -3.91 -17.12 2.09
N LEU A 83 -4.49 -15.98 2.45
CA LEU A 83 -5.16 -15.81 3.74
C LEU A 83 -6.44 -16.66 3.85
N TYR A 84 -7.14 -16.90 2.75
CA TYR A 84 -8.40 -17.63 2.71
C TYR A 84 -8.26 -19.16 2.83
N GLN A 85 -7.03 -19.70 2.86
CA GLN A 85 -6.79 -21.15 2.98
C GLN A 85 -7.58 -21.74 4.17
N LYS A 86 -8.34 -22.81 3.90
CA LYS A 86 -9.20 -23.47 4.88
C LYS A 86 -8.34 -24.22 5.92
N PRO A 87 -8.79 -24.30 7.18
CA PRO A 87 -8.20 -25.23 8.13
C PRO A 87 -8.38 -26.67 7.63
N GLU A 88 -7.38 -27.53 7.89
CA GLU A 88 -7.37 -28.95 7.48
C GLU A 88 -8.44 -29.79 8.19
N VAL A 89 -8.98 -29.30 9.32
CA VAL A 89 -9.98 -30.00 10.13
C VAL A 89 -11.18 -29.09 10.37
N GLU A 90 -12.38 -29.60 10.08
CA GLU A 90 -13.63 -28.96 10.47
C GLU A 90 -13.74 -28.97 12.00
N LYS A 91 -13.75 -27.79 12.60
CA LYS A 91 -13.92 -27.61 14.05
C LYS A 91 -15.32 -27.05 14.30
N GLU A 92 -16.07 -27.72 15.16
CA GLU A 92 -17.41 -27.30 15.57
C GLU A 92 -17.37 -26.22 16.67
N GLY A 93 -18.49 -25.52 16.85
CA GLY A 93 -18.69 -24.54 17.93
C GLY A 93 -17.93 -23.23 17.75
N PHE A 94 -17.26 -22.75 18.80
CA PHE A 94 -16.56 -21.46 18.83
C PHE A 94 -15.59 -21.24 17.66
N TRP A 95 -14.89 -22.29 17.23
CA TRP A 95 -13.94 -22.22 16.13
C TRP A 95 -14.59 -21.92 14.78
N GLN A 96 -15.82 -22.36 14.56
CA GLN A 96 -16.58 -22.04 13.36
C GLN A 96 -16.90 -20.54 13.29
N ILE A 97 -17.35 -19.96 14.41
CA ILE A 97 -17.61 -18.52 14.54
C ILE A 97 -16.32 -17.73 14.34
N PHE A 98 -15.23 -18.13 15.01
CA PHE A 98 -13.93 -17.50 14.84
C PHE A 98 -13.47 -17.51 13.37
N HIS A 99 -13.58 -18.65 12.68
CA HIS A 99 -13.23 -18.75 11.27
C HIS A 99 -14.13 -17.91 10.37
N PHE A 100 -15.42 -17.80 10.69
CA PHE A 100 -16.33 -16.91 9.98
C PHE A 100 -15.92 -15.44 10.15
N ILE A 101 -15.65 -14.99 11.37
CA ILE A 101 -15.14 -13.63 11.65
C ILE A 101 -13.86 -13.37 10.87
N MET A 102 -12.88 -14.28 10.91
CA MET A 102 -11.64 -14.13 10.15
C MET A 102 -11.88 -14.00 8.65
N ARG A 103 -12.84 -14.74 8.07
CA ARG A 103 -13.20 -14.61 6.65
C ARG A 103 -13.80 -13.23 6.34
N VAL A 104 -14.67 -12.72 7.22
CA VAL A 104 -15.23 -11.38 7.07
C VAL A 104 -14.12 -10.33 7.10
N LEU A 105 -13.19 -10.40 8.05
CA LEU A 105 -12.05 -9.48 8.13
C LEU A 105 -11.16 -9.55 6.88
N ILE A 106 -10.91 -10.75 6.34
CA ILE A 106 -10.17 -10.92 5.09
C ILE A 106 -10.89 -10.22 3.92
N ILE A 107 -12.21 -10.39 3.81
CA ILE A 107 -13.00 -9.77 2.73
C ILE A 107 -12.99 -8.25 2.86
N ILE A 108 -13.23 -7.72 4.06
CA ILE A 108 -13.20 -6.27 4.32
C ILE A 108 -11.80 -5.72 4.00
N GLY A 109 -10.75 -6.34 4.52
CA GLY A 109 -9.37 -5.94 4.26
C GLY A 109 -9.00 -5.97 2.78
N TYR A 110 -9.50 -6.96 2.03
CA TYR A 110 -9.33 -7.04 0.58
C TYR A 110 -10.04 -5.92 -0.17
N VAL A 111 -11.29 -5.60 0.20
CA VAL A 111 -12.02 -4.46 -0.39
C VAL A 111 -11.23 -3.17 -0.19
N PHE A 112 -10.66 -2.97 1.00
CA PHE A 112 -9.79 -1.82 1.24
C PHE A 112 -8.50 -1.86 0.41
N LEU A 113 -7.85 -3.01 0.19
CA LEU A 113 -6.72 -3.10 -0.75
C LEU A 113 -7.12 -2.67 -2.18
N ILE A 114 -8.31 -3.04 -2.63
CA ILE A 114 -8.81 -2.61 -3.95
C ILE A 114 -9.04 -1.09 -3.98
N PHE A 115 -9.61 -0.51 -2.92
CA PHE A 115 -9.68 0.95 -2.79
C PHE A 115 -8.30 1.60 -2.74
N SER A 116 -7.28 0.95 -2.17
CA SER A 116 -5.91 1.46 -2.19
C SER A 116 -5.34 1.50 -3.60
N ALA A 117 -5.55 0.46 -4.40
CA ALA A 117 -5.16 0.47 -5.81
C ALA A 117 -5.92 1.55 -6.61
N ILE A 118 -7.22 1.73 -6.35
CA ILE A 118 -8.01 2.79 -7.00
C ILE A 118 -7.50 4.18 -6.59
N GLY A 119 -7.21 4.39 -5.31
CA GLY A 119 -6.61 5.62 -4.79
C GLY A 119 -5.26 5.90 -5.44
N LEU A 120 -4.38 4.91 -5.48
CA LEU A 120 -3.05 5.02 -6.08
C LEU A 120 -3.12 5.33 -7.58
N PHE A 121 -4.06 4.70 -8.30
CA PHE A 121 -4.32 5.03 -9.71
C PHE A 121 -4.82 6.48 -9.85
N GLY A 122 -5.75 6.88 -8.98
CA GLY A 122 -6.35 8.20 -8.97
C GLY A 122 -5.35 9.33 -8.75
N ILE A 123 -4.42 9.18 -7.77
CA ILE A 123 -3.40 10.21 -7.53
C ILE A 123 -2.44 10.39 -8.70
N GLY A 124 -2.16 9.33 -9.47
CA GLY A 124 -1.34 9.45 -10.68
C GLY A 124 -2.10 10.03 -11.87
N LEU A 125 -3.42 9.78 -11.95
CA LEU A 125 -4.26 10.39 -12.98
C LEU A 125 -4.44 11.90 -12.73
N PHE A 126 -4.75 12.27 -11.49
CA PHE A 126 -4.95 13.63 -11.03
C PHE A 126 -3.75 14.05 -10.20
N SER A 127 -2.61 14.31 -10.85
CA SER A 127 -1.38 14.76 -10.17
C SER A 127 -1.58 16.10 -9.46
N GLU A 128 -0.68 16.49 -8.56
CA GLU A 128 -0.77 17.73 -7.77
C GLU A 128 -1.05 18.96 -8.67
N ASP A 129 -0.26 19.15 -9.73
CA ASP A 129 -0.44 20.27 -10.66
C ASP A 129 -1.63 20.12 -11.62
N ARG A 130 -2.15 18.90 -11.78
CA ARG A 130 -3.31 18.62 -12.64
C ARG A 130 -4.57 18.36 -11.81
N THR A 131 -4.55 18.76 -10.53
CA THR A 131 -5.72 18.68 -9.68
C THR A 131 -6.82 19.53 -10.29
N THR A 132 -8.01 18.95 -10.40
CA THR A 132 -9.17 19.68 -10.91
C THR A 132 -9.67 20.64 -9.84
N GLU A 133 -10.56 21.58 -10.21
CA GLU A 133 -11.24 22.48 -9.25
C GLU A 133 -11.97 21.72 -8.12
N LEU A 134 -12.23 20.42 -8.32
CA LEU A 134 -12.85 19.53 -7.35
C LEU A 134 -11.87 18.97 -6.30
N GLY A 135 -10.57 19.28 -6.38
CA GLY A 135 -9.56 18.80 -5.44
C GLY A 135 -9.37 17.27 -5.48
N LEU A 136 -9.51 16.67 -6.66
CA LEU A 136 -9.51 15.20 -6.81
C LEU A 136 -8.21 14.54 -6.33
N HIS A 137 -7.06 15.19 -6.50
CA HIS A 137 -5.79 14.66 -5.99
C HIS A 137 -5.89 14.36 -4.48
N LEU A 138 -6.33 15.35 -3.70
CA LEU A 138 -6.47 15.24 -2.25
C LEU A 138 -7.46 14.12 -1.86
N ILE A 139 -8.59 14.02 -2.56
CA ILE A 139 -9.58 12.96 -2.33
C ILE A 139 -8.94 11.58 -2.55
N PHE A 140 -8.24 11.38 -3.67
CA PHE A 140 -7.59 10.10 -3.95
C PHE A 140 -6.42 9.81 -3.01
N SER A 141 -5.72 10.83 -2.52
CA SER A 141 -4.68 10.72 -1.48
C SER A 141 -5.28 10.21 -0.15
N PHE A 142 -6.43 10.74 0.26
CA PHE A 142 -7.15 10.19 1.42
C PHE A 142 -7.64 8.77 1.17
N VAL A 143 -8.13 8.47 -0.03
CA VAL A 143 -8.56 7.11 -0.39
C VAL A 143 -7.40 6.13 -0.30
N VAL A 144 -6.23 6.42 -0.90
CA VAL A 144 -5.09 5.48 -0.90
C VAL A 144 -4.54 5.25 0.51
N PHE A 145 -4.23 6.31 1.27
CA PHE A 145 -3.64 6.17 2.61
C PHE A 145 -4.65 5.62 3.62
N GLY A 146 -5.89 6.11 3.60
CA GLY A 146 -6.95 5.64 4.48
C GLY A 146 -7.28 4.17 4.24
N SER A 147 -7.42 3.76 2.98
CA SER A 147 -7.71 2.35 2.67
C SER A 147 -6.54 1.42 2.96
N PHE A 148 -5.29 1.82 2.72
CA PHE A 148 -4.14 1.01 3.13
C PHE A 148 -4.08 0.86 4.65
N SER A 149 -4.38 1.92 5.40
CA SER A 149 -4.47 1.90 6.86
C SER A 149 -5.55 0.93 7.37
N PHE A 150 -6.78 1.02 6.86
CA PHE A 150 -7.85 0.07 7.22
C PHE A 150 -7.51 -1.36 6.83
N SER A 151 -6.95 -1.57 5.63
CA SER A 151 -6.52 -2.89 5.20
C SER A 151 -5.44 -3.46 6.12
N ALA A 152 -4.44 -2.64 6.49
CA ALA A 152 -3.38 -3.02 7.42
C ALA A 152 -3.95 -3.48 8.77
N TYR A 153 -4.95 -2.76 9.29
CA TYR A 153 -5.65 -3.14 10.51
C TYR A 153 -6.38 -4.50 10.39
N PHE A 154 -7.24 -4.66 9.39
CA PHE A 154 -8.06 -5.89 9.24
C PHE A 154 -7.22 -7.12 8.87
N ILE A 155 -6.32 -6.98 7.89
CA ILE A 155 -5.47 -8.08 7.44
C ILE A 155 -4.38 -8.39 8.48
N GLY A 156 -3.80 -7.37 9.10
CA GLY A 156 -2.83 -7.55 10.18
C GLY A 156 -3.44 -8.36 11.33
N THR A 157 -4.69 -8.06 11.70
CA THR A 157 -5.45 -8.82 12.71
C THR A 157 -5.56 -10.30 12.33
N VAL A 158 -5.90 -10.59 11.06
CA VAL A 158 -5.98 -11.97 10.56
C VAL A 158 -4.61 -12.67 10.62
N ILE A 159 -3.53 -12.00 10.22
CA ILE A 159 -2.16 -12.57 10.23
C ILE A 159 -1.73 -12.92 11.65
N ILE A 160 -2.10 -12.13 12.66
CA ILE A 160 -1.78 -12.40 14.06
C ILE A 160 -2.57 -13.59 14.60
N LEU A 161 -3.89 -13.59 14.38
CA LEU A 161 -4.82 -14.49 15.07
C LEU A 161 -4.97 -15.85 14.36
N LYS A 162 -4.81 -15.89 13.03
CA LYS A 162 -4.94 -17.13 12.23
C LYS A 162 -3.56 -17.66 11.85
N LYS A 163 -3.43 -18.99 11.77
CA LYS A 163 -2.26 -19.62 11.12
C LYS A 163 -2.30 -19.29 9.62
N THR A 164 -1.36 -18.46 9.18
CA THR A 164 -1.17 -18.04 7.78
C THR A 164 0.28 -18.32 7.37
N PRO A 165 0.64 -18.28 6.07
CA PRO A 165 2.03 -18.37 5.66
C PRO A 165 2.87 -17.14 6.03
N PHE A 166 2.25 -16.09 6.58
CA PHE A 166 2.90 -14.82 6.93
C PHE A 166 3.35 -14.83 8.40
N ILE A 167 4.48 -14.17 8.66
CA ILE A 167 5.06 -14.06 10.00
C ILE A 167 4.23 -13.08 10.83
N ARG A 168 3.83 -13.47 12.05
CA ARG A 168 2.96 -12.66 12.93
C ARG A 168 3.48 -11.25 13.20
N VAL A 169 4.80 -11.06 13.25
CA VAL A 169 5.44 -9.75 13.45
C VAL A 169 5.04 -8.75 12.35
N ILE A 170 4.87 -9.21 11.10
CA ILE A 170 4.36 -8.35 10.01
C ILE A 170 2.93 -7.89 10.33
N GLY A 171 2.08 -8.79 10.83
CA GLY A 171 0.72 -8.44 11.25
C GLY A 171 0.68 -7.43 12.39
N VAL A 172 1.56 -7.57 13.39
CA VAL A 172 1.69 -6.58 14.49
C VAL A 172 2.13 -5.23 13.94
N PHE A 173 3.14 -5.22 13.06
CA PHE A 173 3.62 -4.00 12.42
C PHE A 173 2.50 -3.32 11.63
N MET A 174 1.71 -4.07 10.84
CA MET A 174 0.58 -3.55 10.06
C MET A 174 -0.47 -2.87 10.94
N ILE A 175 -0.83 -3.45 12.09
CA ILE A 175 -1.83 -2.86 12.99
C ILE A 175 -1.29 -1.62 13.71
N CYS A 176 -0.03 -1.66 14.14
CA CYS A 176 0.52 -0.66 15.04
C CYS A 176 1.19 0.53 14.35
N THR A 177 1.59 0.43 13.08
CA THR A 177 2.35 1.51 12.41
C THR A 177 1.48 2.31 11.44
N THR A 178 0.97 1.69 10.38
CA THR A 178 0.22 2.41 9.34
C THR A 178 -1.02 3.12 9.90
N PRO A 179 -1.88 2.49 10.73
CA PRO A 179 -2.99 3.20 11.37
C PRO A 179 -2.55 4.31 12.32
N SER A 180 -1.50 4.09 13.11
CA SER A 180 -1.01 5.09 14.03
C SER A 180 -0.47 6.33 13.30
N PHE A 181 0.32 6.17 12.25
CA PHE A 181 0.76 7.31 11.44
C PHE A 181 -0.40 8.00 10.72
N ALA A 182 -1.39 7.25 10.23
CA ALA A 182 -2.59 7.84 9.61
C ALA A 182 -3.40 8.67 10.63
N ILE A 183 -3.53 8.19 11.87
CA ILE A 183 -4.16 8.95 12.96
C ILE A 183 -3.35 10.21 13.30
N LEU A 184 -2.02 10.09 13.39
CA LEU A 184 -1.14 11.23 13.64
C LEU A 184 -1.23 12.27 12.53
N PHE A 185 -1.38 11.86 11.26
CA PHE A 185 -1.56 12.76 10.13
C PHE A 185 -2.82 13.61 10.28
N ILE A 186 -3.92 12.99 10.75
CA ILE A 186 -5.20 13.67 10.97
C ILE A 186 -5.12 14.62 12.19
N ILE A 187 -4.54 14.15 13.30
CA ILE A 187 -4.42 14.96 14.52
C ILE A 187 -3.44 16.13 14.34
N ASN A 188 -2.40 15.92 13.53
CA ASN A 188 -1.35 16.90 13.23
C ASN A 188 -0.72 17.51 14.50
N PRO A 189 0.00 16.71 15.31
CA PRO A 189 0.60 17.19 16.54
C PRO A 189 1.67 18.26 16.27
N GLU A 190 1.74 19.27 17.15
CA GLU A 190 2.60 20.46 16.98
C GLU A 190 4.08 20.17 16.72
N TYR A 191 4.62 19.09 17.27
CA TYR A 191 6.06 18.75 17.20
C TYR A 191 6.47 17.98 15.94
N LEU A 192 5.52 17.58 15.09
CA LEU A 192 5.80 16.83 13.86
C LEU A 192 5.16 17.56 12.68
N THR A 193 5.95 17.77 11.62
CA THR A 193 5.42 18.33 10.37
C THR A 193 4.48 17.33 9.71
N ARG A 194 3.44 17.82 9.04
CA ARG A 194 2.44 16.97 8.39
C ARG A 194 3.07 16.20 7.22
N GLU A 195 4.00 16.85 6.53
CA GLU A 195 4.84 16.36 5.45
C GLU A 195 5.64 15.13 5.92
N PHE A 196 6.32 15.25 7.07
CA PHE A 196 7.07 14.13 7.64
C PHE A 196 6.14 12.97 8.03
N ILE A 197 4.97 13.24 8.62
CA ILE A 197 4.02 12.19 8.99
C ILE A 197 3.49 11.47 7.74
N GLU A 198 3.22 12.18 6.64
CA GLU A 198 2.83 11.56 5.37
C GLU A 198 3.89 10.56 4.90
N TRP A 199 5.16 10.97 4.93
CA TRP A 199 6.30 10.09 4.65
C TRP A 199 6.32 8.87 5.57
N MET A 200 6.01 9.01 6.86
CA MET A 200 5.95 7.87 7.78
C MET A 200 4.79 6.92 7.47
N VAL A 201 3.61 7.44 7.10
CA VAL A 201 2.49 6.61 6.63
C VAL A 201 2.94 5.80 5.41
N PHE A 202 3.50 6.48 4.41
CA PHE A 202 3.97 5.87 3.17
C PHE A 202 5.05 4.80 3.39
N LEU A 203 6.10 5.12 4.16
CA LEU A 203 7.18 4.18 4.44
C LEU A 203 6.67 2.97 5.21
N SER A 204 5.74 3.15 6.15
CA SER A 204 5.12 2.02 6.85
C SER A 204 4.39 1.09 5.88
N ILE A 205 3.65 1.64 4.89
CA ILE A 205 2.99 0.88 3.84
C ILE A 205 4.00 0.09 3.01
N CYS A 206 5.07 0.75 2.56
CA CYS A 206 6.13 0.12 1.79
C CYS A 206 6.75 -1.06 2.54
N ILE A 207 7.10 -0.89 3.81
CA ILE A 207 7.77 -1.92 4.61
C ILE A 207 6.93 -3.21 4.66
N TRP A 208 5.63 -3.11 4.98
CA TRP A 208 4.82 -4.31 5.07
C TRP A 208 4.46 -4.88 3.69
N ILE A 209 4.21 -4.07 2.66
CA ILE A 209 3.98 -4.57 1.30
C ILE A 209 5.20 -5.35 0.81
N LEU A 210 6.41 -4.79 0.91
CA LEU A 210 7.65 -5.45 0.50
C LEU A 210 7.88 -6.76 1.27
N SER A 211 7.53 -6.78 2.56
CA SER A 211 7.62 -7.99 3.38
C SER A 211 6.64 -9.09 2.90
N ILE A 212 5.41 -8.71 2.56
CA ILE A 212 4.40 -9.62 2.00
C ILE A 212 4.83 -10.13 0.63
N ASP A 213 5.31 -9.24 -0.24
CA ASP A 213 5.81 -9.56 -1.60
C ASP A 213 6.94 -10.58 -1.56
N PHE A 214 7.91 -10.40 -0.66
CA PHE A 214 9.01 -11.34 -0.48
C PHE A 214 8.50 -12.74 -0.07
N ILE A 215 7.55 -12.81 0.86
CA ILE A 215 6.95 -14.09 1.30
C ILE A 215 6.16 -14.74 0.15
N ILE A 216 5.40 -13.95 -0.62
CA ILE A 216 4.66 -14.43 -1.79
C ILE A 216 5.62 -15.01 -2.84
N LEU A 217 6.71 -14.31 -3.15
CA LEU A 217 7.72 -14.82 -4.10
C LEU A 217 8.35 -16.12 -3.60
N LYS A 218 8.62 -16.26 -2.30
CA LYS A 218 9.12 -17.52 -1.72
C LYS A 218 8.10 -18.64 -1.88
N HIS A 219 6.82 -18.38 -1.62
CA HIS A 219 5.75 -19.36 -1.78
C HIS A 219 5.56 -19.78 -3.25
N LEU A 220 5.74 -18.86 -4.20
CA LEU A 220 5.61 -19.11 -5.63
C LEU A 220 6.76 -19.95 -6.22
N LYS A 221 7.95 -20.01 -5.59
CA LYS A 221 9.07 -20.85 -6.06
C LYS A 221 8.77 -22.36 -6.02
N HIS A 222 7.73 -22.76 -5.28
CA HIS A 222 7.32 -24.15 -5.12
C HIS A 222 6.26 -24.60 -6.13
N TYR A 223 5.90 -23.76 -7.11
CA TYR A 223 4.93 -24.00 -8.18
C TYR A 223 5.51 -23.66 -9.55
#